data_AF-A0A9E6RD25-F1
#
_entry.id   AF-A0A9E6RD25-F1
#
_cell.length_a   1.000
_cell.length_b   1.000
_cell.length_c   1.000
_cell.angle_alpha   90.00
_cell.angle_beta   90.00
_cell.angle_gamma   90.00
#
_symmetry.space_group_name_H-M   'P 1'
#
loop_
_entity.id
_entity.type
_entity.pdbx_description
1 polymer ?
#
loop_
_entity_poly.entity_id
_entity_poly.type
_entity_poly.pdbx_seq_one_letter_code
_entity_poly.pdbx_strand_id
1 'polypeptide(L)'
;MRIRLALACVVLSALPTAAVELSAPIVCPAGLVCPVQNLFDHDPGKGVRDFRCTALGYDGHDGVDFRAPTTAAQKAGVEVRAAAPGVVVGTRDGMEDAGLKASGREAVEGVECGNGVMIRHDDEWSTQYCHMARGRWR
;
A
#
# COMPACT_ATOMS: atom_id res chain seq x y z
N MET A 1 32.91 12.15 56.38
CA MET A 1 33.05 11.66 54.98
C MET A 1 31.69 11.83 54.30
N ARG A 2 31.56 12.75 53.34
CA ARG A 2 30.28 13.06 52.65
C ARG A 2 30.44 12.69 51.16
N ILE A 3 29.80 11.61 50.73
CA ILE A 3 29.80 11.17 49.33
C ILE A 3 28.74 12.00 48.60
N ARG A 4 29.15 12.78 47.59
CA ARG A 4 28.23 13.50 46.70
C ARG A 4 27.99 12.64 45.47
N LEU A 5 26.79 12.08 45.31
CA LEU A 5 26.36 11.48 44.04
C LEU A 5 26.07 12.62 43.05
N ALA A 6 26.82 12.68 41.96
CA ALA A 6 26.50 13.55 40.82
C ALA A 6 25.49 12.81 39.93
N LEU A 7 24.30 13.37 39.77
CA LEU A 7 23.28 12.87 38.84
C LEU A 7 23.66 13.31 37.42
N ALA A 8 24.17 12.40 36.61
CA ALA A 8 24.43 12.65 35.19
C ALA A 8 23.09 12.61 34.44
N CYS A 9 22.63 13.78 33.98
CA CYS A 9 21.44 13.89 33.13
C CYS A 9 21.83 13.52 31.70
N VAL A 10 21.52 12.30 31.26
CA VAL A 10 21.71 11.87 29.87
C VAL A 10 20.61 12.51 29.04
N VAL A 11 20.96 13.49 28.20
CA VAL A 11 20.03 14.12 27.26
C VAL A 11 19.96 13.21 26.03
N LEU A 12 18.92 12.38 25.94
CA LEU A 12 18.63 11.62 24.71
C LEU A 12 18.13 12.61 23.65
N SER A 13 18.97 12.91 22.67
CA SER A 13 18.55 13.66 21.49
C SER A 13 17.65 12.77 20.65
N ALA A 14 16.33 13.02 20.65
CA ALA A 14 15.44 12.43 19.66
C ALA A 14 15.78 13.07 18.31
N LEU A 15 16.53 12.35 17.47
CA LEU A 15 16.64 12.73 16.06
C LEU A 15 15.23 12.64 15.46
N PRO A 16 14.79 13.63 14.66
CA PRO A 16 13.53 13.50 13.95
C PRO A 16 13.62 12.26 13.07
N THR A 17 12.75 11.28 13.31
CA THR A 17 12.54 10.21 12.33
C THR A 17 12.01 10.89 11.08
N ALA A 18 12.72 10.78 9.96
CA ALA A 18 12.18 11.24 8.70
C ALA A 18 10.96 10.36 8.39
N ALA A 19 9.82 10.98 8.09
CA ALA A 19 8.69 10.22 7.57
C ALA A 19 9.01 9.75 6.15
N VAL A 20 8.55 8.56 5.77
CA VAL A 20 8.62 8.14 4.37
C VAL A 20 7.71 9.04 3.55
N GLU A 21 8.27 9.68 2.53
CA GLU A 21 7.50 10.47 1.56
C GLU A 21 7.08 9.57 0.41
N LEU A 22 5.77 9.43 0.20
CA LEU A 22 5.19 8.54 -0.81
C LEU A 22 4.51 9.37 -1.91
N SER A 23 4.91 9.13 -3.15
CA SER A 23 4.23 9.68 -4.32
C SER A 23 3.02 8.82 -4.73
N ALA A 24 2.15 9.37 -5.59
CA ALA A 24 1.02 8.60 -6.11
C ALA A 24 1.53 7.40 -6.93
N PRO A 25 1.10 6.16 -6.61
CA PRO A 25 1.66 4.95 -7.21
C PRO A 25 1.05 4.60 -8.57
N ILE A 26 0.19 5.44 -9.13
CA ILE A 26 -0.56 5.17 -10.36
C ILE A 26 -0.49 6.36 -11.30
N VAL A 27 -0.26 6.09 -12.58
CA VAL A 27 -0.36 7.08 -13.66
C VAL A 27 -1.63 6.81 -14.43
N CYS A 28 -2.60 7.71 -14.29
CA CYS A 28 -3.87 7.58 -15.00
C CYS A 28 -3.70 7.87 -16.50
N PRO A 29 -4.37 7.10 -17.38
CA PRO A 29 -4.37 7.41 -18.80
C PRO A 29 -4.87 8.83 -19.07
N ALA A 30 -4.29 9.48 -20.08
CA ALA A 30 -4.64 10.85 -20.43
C ALA A 30 -6.14 11.02 -20.67
N GLY A 31 -6.73 12.05 -20.05
CA GLY A 31 -8.16 12.34 -20.15
C GLY A 31 -9.07 11.45 -19.29
N LEU A 32 -8.51 10.52 -18.50
CA LEU A 32 -9.25 9.67 -17.56
C LEU A 32 -8.85 9.96 -16.12
N VAL A 33 -9.71 9.53 -15.19
CA VAL A 33 -9.48 9.64 -13.74
C VAL A 33 -9.46 8.22 -13.15
N CYS A 34 -8.44 7.90 -12.36
CA CYS A 34 -8.42 6.72 -11.50
C CYS A 34 -8.82 7.16 -10.09
N PRO A 35 -10.10 7.05 -9.72
CA PRO A 35 -10.54 7.47 -8.40
C PRO A 35 -9.96 6.55 -7.33
N VAL A 36 -9.76 7.10 -6.13
CA VAL A 36 -9.65 6.29 -4.93
C VAL A 36 -11.00 5.61 -4.70
N GLN A 37 -10.99 4.28 -4.68
CA GLN A 37 -12.17 3.46 -4.48
C GLN A 37 -12.36 3.08 -3.01
N ASN A 38 -11.27 2.70 -2.34
CA ASN A 38 -11.25 2.31 -0.94
C ASN A 38 -10.04 2.96 -0.26
N LEU A 39 -10.21 3.35 1.00
CA LEU A 39 -9.20 3.90 1.89
C LEU A 39 -8.93 2.92 3.05
N PHE A 40 -7.78 3.11 3.70
CA PHE A 40 -7.38 2.32 4.86
C PHE A 40 -8.44 2.41 5.97
N ASP A 41 -8.74 1.27 6.59
CA ASP A 41 -9.66 1.19 7.69
C ASP A 41 -8.93 1.40 9.04
N HIS A 42 -9.19 2.55 9.66
CA HIS A 42 -8.70 2.89 10.98
C HIS A 42 -9.60 2.39 12.12
N ASP A 43 -10.71 1.70 11.84
CA ASP A 43 -11.53 1.08 12.88
C ASP A 43 -10.93 -0.27 13.31
N PRO A 44 -10.61 -0.47 14.60
CA PRO A 44 -10.11 -1.76 15.08
C PRO A 44 -11.22 -2.80 15.31
N GLY A 45 -12.49 -2.41 15.15
CA GLY A 45 -13.67 -3.21 15.43
C GLY A 45 -14.23 -3.88 14.19
N LYS A 46 -15.55 -3.72 13.98
CA LYS A 46 -16.29 -4.21 12.80
C LYS A 46 -16.91 -3.07 11.99
N GLY A 47 -16.57 -1.83 12.35
CA GLY A 47 -16.96 -0.67 11.59
C GLY A 47 -16.03 -0.46 10.40
N VAL A 48 -16.17 0.68 9.75
CA VAL A 48 -15.20 1.18 8.77
C VAL A 48 -14.98 2.65 9.08
N ARG A 49 -13.72 3.07 9.19
CA ARG A 49 -13.38 4.48 9.40
C ARG A 49 -12.14 4.88 8.61
N ASP A 50 -12.30 5.73 7.60
CA ASP A 50 -11.15 6.30 6.90
C ASP A 50 -10.56 7.53 7.63
N PHE A 51 -9.44 8.05 7.12
CA PHE A 51 -8.72 9.19 7.72
C PHE A 51 -9.53 10.50 7.78
N ARG A 52 -10.64 10.60 7.03
CA ARG A 52 -11.56 11.74 7.06
C ARG A 52 -12.73 11.53 8.02
N CYS A 53 -12.66 10.48 8.84
CA CYS A 53 -13.75 10.03 9.69
C CYS A 53 -15.02 9.66 8.91
N THR A 54 -14.88 9.21 7.66
CA THR A 54 -15.98 8.66 6.84
C THR A 54 -15.83 7.14 6.67
N ALA A 55 -16.49 6.52 5.68
CA ALA A 55 -16.49 5.07 5.49
C ALA A 55 -16.27 4.66 4.03
N LEU A 56 -15.30 5.28 3.32
CA LEU A 56 -14.95 4.88 1.96
C LEU A 56 -14.02 3.66 1.98
N GLY A 57 -14.58 2.46 2.17
CA GLY A 57 -13.83 1.20 2.26
C GLY A 57 -14.70 0.03 2.72
N TYR A 58 -14.07 -0.96 3.33
CA TYR A 58 -14.73 -2.12 3.95
C TYR A 58 -13.95 -2.58 5.20
N ASP A 59 -14.61 -3.36 6.07
CA ASP A 59 -14.06 -3.87 7.35
C ASP A 59 -12.72 -4.58 7.11
N GLY A 60 -11.66 -4.07 7.75
CA GLY A 60 -10.32 -4.65 7.71
C GLY A 60 -9.52 -4.37 6.43
N HIS A 61 -9.91 -3.37 5.62
CA HIS A 61 -9.13 -2.94 4.47
C HIS A 61 -7.80 -2.30 4.91
N ASP A 62 -6.68 -2.81 4.41
CA ASP A 62 -5.32 -2.51 4.88
C ASP A 62 -4.49 -1.63 3.92
N GLY A 63 -5.14 -1.00 2.94
CA GLY A 63 -4.45 -0.21 1.91
C GLY A 63 -5.27 0.93 1.31
N VAL A 64 -4.88 1.35 0.11
CA VAL A 64 -5.62 2.33 -0.72
C VAL A 64 -5.80 1.75 -2.10
N ASP A 65 -7.05 1.66 -2.55
CA ASP A 65 -7.39 1.12 -3.86
C ASP A 65 -7.57 2.25 -4.88
N PHE A 66 -6.80 2.20 -5.96
CA PHE A 66 -7.00 3.06 -7.13
C PHE A 66 -7.72 2.28 -8.22
N ARG A 67 -8.92 2.73 -8.60
CA ARG A 67 -9.71 2.02 -9.61
C ARG A 67 -9.19 2.36 -11.01
N ALA A 68 -8.77 1.34 -11.75
CA ALA A 68 -8.60 1.47 -13.19
C ALA A 68 -9.92 1.95 -13.83
N PRO A 69 -9.92 3.00 -14.68
CA PRO A 69 -11.17 3.64 -15.13
C PRO A 69 -12.12 2.68 -15.86
N THR A 70 -11.56 1.79 -16.68
CA THR A 70 -12.30 0.78 -17.45
C THR A 70 -11.45 -0.49 -17.62
N THR A 71 -12.09 -1.62 -17.91
CA THR A 71 -11.39 -2.86 -18.31
C THR A 71 -10.56 -2.66 -19.57
N ALA A 72 -11.00 -1.82 -20.50
CA ALA A 72 -10.23 -1.50 -21.70
C ALA A 72 -8.94 -0.75 -21.36
N ALA A 73 -8.99 0.22 -20.45
CA ALA A 73 -7.81 0.93 -19.95
C ALA A 73 -6.86 -0.01 -19.19
N GLN A 74 -7.39 -0.91 -18.35
CA GLN A 74 -6.58 -1.94 -17.70
C GLN A 74 -5.84 -2.81 -18.72
N LYS A 75 -6.52 -3.29 -19.77
CA LYS A 75 -5.93 -4.12 -20.83
C LYS A 75 -4.89 -3.36 -21.66
N ALA A 76 -5.14 -2.08 -21.94
CA ALA A 76 -4.18 -1.20 -22.60
C ALA A 76 -2.92 -0.97 -21.73
N GLY A 77 -3.04 -1.16 -20.41
CA GLY A 77 -1.99 -0.96 -19.44
C GLY A 77 -2.24 0.34 -18.68
N VAL A 78 -2.46 0.22 -17.37
CA VAL A 78 -2.37 1.33 -16.43
C VAL A 78 -1.00 1.22 -15.76
N GLU A 79 -0.22 2.29 -15.86
CA GLU A 79 1.13 2.30 -15.32
C GLU A 79 1.09 2.48 -13.80
N VAL A 80 1.80 1.58 -13.11
CA VAL A 80 2.01 1.62 -11.66
C VAL A 80 3.47 2.00 -11.42
N ARG A 81 3.71 2.96 -10.52
CA ARG A 81 5.05 3.45 -10.18
C ARG A 81 5.35 3.15 -8.73
N ALA A 82 6.61 2.88 -8.44
CA ALA A 82 7.11 2.88 -7.07
C ALA A 82 6.85 4.25 -6.43
N ALA A 83 6.18 4.23 -5.29
CA ALA A 83 5.77 5.42 -4.55
C ALA A 83 7.00 6.13 -3.95
N ALA A 84 8.03 5.37 -3.62
CA ALA A 84 9.34 5.85 -3.18
C ALA A 84 10.45 4.92 -3.70
N PRO A 85 11.71 5.41 -3.80
CA PRO A 85 12.86 4.56 -4.10
C PRO A 85 13.02 3.45 -3.06
N GLY A 86 13.52 2.29 -3.47
CA GLY A 86 13.74 1.17 -2.56
C GLY A 86 14.24 -0.09 -3.27
N VAL A 87 14.23 -1.19 -2.55
CA VAL A 87 14.66 -2.51 -3.03
C VAL A 87 13.45 -3.42 -3.12
N VAL A 88 13.26 -4.06 -4.29
CA VAL A 88 12.25 -5.10 -4.45
C VAL A 88 12.63 -6.30 -3.57
N VAL A 89 11.77 -6.67 -2.64
CA VAL A 89 11.97 -7.78 -1.70
C VAL A 89 11.01 -8.95 -1.91
N GLY A 90 10.00 -8.78 -2.76
CA GLY A 90 9.08 -9.84 -3.15
C GLY A 90 8.33 -9.50 -4.43
N THR A 91 8.05 -10.50 -5.25
CA THR A 91 7.23 -10.35 -6.45
C THR A 91 6.32 -11.56 -6.63
N ARG A 92 5.17 -11.34 -7.26
CA ARG A 92 4.33 -12.38 -7.82
C ARG A 92 3.83 -11.90 -9.17
N ASP A 93 4.03 -12.70 -10.20
CA ASP A 93 3.48 -12.49 -11.53
C ASP A 93 3.09 -13.83 -12.13
N GLY A 94 1.95 -13.88 -12.81
CA GLY A 94 1.45 -15.09 -13.47
C GLY A 94 -0.03 -15.38 -13.21
N MET A 95 -0.64 -14.75 -12.22
CA MET A 95 -2.08 -14.89 -11.98
C MET A 95 -2.87 -14.26 -13.12
N GLU A 96 -3.96 -14.91 -13.53
CA GLU A 96 -4.82 -14.41 -14.59
C GLU A 96 -5.52 -13.11 -14.19
N ASP A 97 -5.69 -12.22 -15.16
CA ASP A 97 -6.48 -10.99 -15.01
C ASP A 97 -7.98 -11.33 -15.01
N ALA A 98 -8.43 -12.00 -13.95
CA ALA A 98 -9.82 -12.40 -13.74
C ALA A 98 -10.41 -11.62 -12.57
N GLY A 99 -11.67 -11.21 -12.71
CA GLY A 99 -12.41 -10.62 -11.59
C GLY A 99 -12.82 -11.70 -10.59
N LEU A 100 -12.87 -11.35 -9.30
CA LEU A 100 -13.36 -12.23 -8.21
C LEU A 100 -14.72 -12.87 -8.50
N LYS A 101 -15.60 -12.19 -9.25
CA LYS A 101 -16.91 -12.74 -9.66
C LYS A 101 -16.78 -13.99 -10.54
N ALA A 102 -15.71 -14.10 -11.33
CA ALA A 102 -15.48 -15.21 -12.24
C ALA A 102 -14.67 -16.34 -11.58
N SER A 103 -13.73 -16.01 -10.69
CA SER A 103 -12.85 -16.99 -10.03
C SER A 103 -13.40 -17.54 -8.71
N GLY A 104 -14.31 -16.83 -8.03
CA GLY A 104 -14.66 -17.11 -6.64
C GLY A 104 -13.62 -16.57 -5.66
N ARG A 105 -13.97 -16.51 -4.36
CA ARG A 105 -13.06 -16.02 -3.30
C ARG A 105 -12.06 -17.09 -2.88
N GLU A 106 -12.49 -18.34 -2.93
CA GLU A 106 -11.71 -19.53 -2.60
C GLU A 106 -10.51 -19.69 -3.55
N ALA A 107 -10.64 -19.25 -4.80
CA ALA A 107 -9.57 -19.32 -5.80
C ALA A 107 -8.40 -18.37 -5.52
N VAL A 108 -8.54 -17.43 -4.58
CA VAL A 108 -7.49 -16.46 -4.22
C VAL A 108 -7.04 -16.57 -2.77
N GLU A 109 -7.48 -17.60 -2.04
CA GLU A 109 -7.08 -17.81 -0.64
C GLU A 109 -5.56 -17.96 -0.51
N GLY A 110 -4.93 -17.16 0.35
CA GLY A 110 -3.49 -17.10 0.55
C GLY A 110 -2.70 -16.37 -0.53
N VAL A 111 -3.37 -15.89 -1.60
CA VAL A 111 -2.79 -15.11 -2.69
C VAL A 111 -3.67 -13.91 -3.05
N GLU A 112 -4.36 -13.34 -2.07
CA GLU A 112 -5.40 -12.33 -2.25
C GLU A 112 -4.85 -11.09 -2.98
N CYS A 113 -3.60 -10.71 -2.68
CA CYS A 113 -2.88 -9.62 -3.34
C CYS A 113 -2.66 -9.87 -4.85
N GLY A 114 -2.80 -11.09 -5.36
CA GLY A 114 -2.64 -11.43 -6.78
C GLY A 114 -1.24 -11.14 -7.33
N ASN A 115 -1.16 -10.64 -8.57
CA ASN A 115 0.13 -10.16 -9.08
C ASN A 115 0.53 -8.88 -8.32
N GLY A 116 1.76 -8.86 -7.82
CA GLY A 116 2.19 -7.82 -6.89
C GLY A 116 3.70 -7.71 -6.74
N VAL A 117 4.13 -6.59 -6.18
CA VAL A 117 5.54 -6.29 -5.87
C VAL A 117 5.60 -5.70 -4.47
N MET A 118 6.54 -6.16 -3.66
CA MET A 118 6.86 -5.56 -2.37
C MET A 118 8.20 -4.84 -2.47
N ILE A 119 8.22 -3.58 -2.08
CA ILE A 119 9.43 -2.74 -2.06
C ILE A 119 9.71 -2.37 -0.61
N ARG A 120 10.95 -2.64 -0.16
CA ARG A 120 11.46 -2.16 1.11
C ARG A 120 12.19 -0.84 0.89
N HIS A 121 11.93 0.12 1.76
CA HIS A 121 12.50 1.46 1.80
C HIS A 121 13.41 1.60 3.04
N ASP A 122 13.90 2.80 3.27
CA ASP A 122 14.65 3.14 4.49
C ASP A 122 13.75 3.02 5.73
N ASP A 123 14.39 2.95 6.92
CA ASP A 123 13.72 2.86 8.22
C ASP A 123 12.67 1.73 8.32
N GLU A 124 12.95 0.62 7.64
CA GLU A 124 12.12 -0.60 7.59
C GLU A 124 10.71 -0.41 7.01
N TRP A 125 10.44 0.74 6.38
CA TRP A 125 9.19 0.96 5.66
C TRP A 125 9.10 0.03 4.46
N SER A 126 7.87 -0.35 4.11
CA SER A 126 7.61 -1.12 2.90
C SER A 126 6.33 -0.65 2.21
N THR A 127 6.33 -0.69 0.89
CA THR A 127 5.11 -0.58 0.08
C THR A 127 4.82 -1.90 -0.61
N GLN A 128 3.55 -2.28 -0.65
CA GLN A 128 3.07 -3.46 -1.36
C GLN A 128 2.09 -3.00 -2.44
N TYR A 129 2.36 -3.40 -3.68
CA TYR A 129 1.50 -3.18 -4.84
C TYR A 129 0.77 -4.49 -5.12
N CYS A 130 -0.56 -4.47 -5.15
CA CYS A 130 -1.41 -5.64 -5.35
C CYS A 130 -2.32 -5.47 -6.57
N HIS A 131 -2.88 -6.59 -7.03
CA HIS A 131 -3.88 -6.67 -8.09
C HIS A 131 -3.42 -6.08 -9.43
N MET A 132 -2.09 -6.10 -9.66
CA MET A 132 -1.52 -5.63 -10.91
C MET A 132 -1.92 -6.57 -12.06
N ALA A 133 -1.99 -6.01 -13.27
CA ALA A 133 -2.21 -6.82 -14.46
C ALA A 133 -1.01 -7.75 -14.72
N ARG A 134 -1.29 -8.95 -15.22
CA ARG A 134 -0.26 -9.96 -15.52
C ARG A 134 0.77 -9.43 -16.49
N GLY A 135 2.05 -9.58 -16.14
CA GLY A 135 3.18 -9.10 -16.93
C GLY A 135 3.37 -7.58 -16.93
N ARG A 136 2.81 -6.84 -15.97
CA ARG A 136 2.91 -5.37 -15.86
C ARG A 136 3.70 -4.86 -14.65
N TRP A 137 4.58 -5.67 -14.05
CA TRP A 137 5.38 -5.29 -12.85
C TRP A 137 6.71 -4.56 -13.15
N ARG A 138 6.92 -4.05 -14.36
CA ARG A 138 8.22 -3.50 -14.80
C ARG A 138 8.46 -2.05 -14.39
#